data_AF-A0A954FXQ8-F1
#
_entry.id   AF-A0A954FXQ8-F1
#
_cell.length_a   1.000
_cell.length_b   1.000
_cell.length_c   1.000
_cell.angle_alpha   90.00
_cell.angle_beta   90.00
_cell.angle_gamma   90.00
#
_symmetry.space_group_name_H-M   'P 1'
#
loop_
_entity.id
_entity.type
_entity.pdbx_description
1 polymer ?
#
loop_
_entity_poly.entity_id
_entity_poly.type
_entity_poly.pdbx_seq_one_letter_code
_entity_poly.pdbx_strand_id
1 'polypeptide(L)'
;SHFPNKATSVRTIQELTVQRTSVWPVWGAESLQSGNASESLPEEFITVDIVADGFLYNMVRAITGTLMEVGVGRWSPEDVQTILTSMDRSQAGATAPACGLYLVQVDYEV
;
A
#
# COMPACT_ATOMS: atom_id res chain seq x y z
N SER A 1 22.93 -4.58 17.20
CA SER A 1 21.67 -3.93 16.82
C SER A 1 20.53 -4.92 17.01
N HIS A 2 19.56 -4.63 17.88
CA HIS A 2 18.49 -5.55 18.31
C HIS A 2 17.26 -5.50 17.37
N PHE A 3 17.48 -5.41 16.06
CA PHE A 3 16.36 -5.38 15.10
C PHE A 3 15.96 -6.83 14.76
N PRO A 4 14.74 -7.27 15.10
CA PRO A 4 14.35 -8.68 15.03
C PRO A 4 14.37 -9.27 13.61
N ASN A 5 14.22 -8.43 12.58
CA ASN A 5 13.93 -8.88 11.20
C ASN A 5 15.13 -8.95 10.26
N LYS A 6 16.34 -9.11 10.81
CA LYS A 6 17.59 -9.13 10.00
C LYS A 6 17.93 -10.50 9.40
N ALA A 7 17.41 -11.58 9.98
CA ALA A 7 17.80 -12.95 9.62
C ALA A 7 16.92 -13.60 8.53
N THR A 8 15.73 -13.06 8.25
CA THR A 8 14.76 -13.63 7.32
C THR A 8 14.11 -12.57 6.44
N SER A 9 13.63 -12.98 5.25
CA SER A 9 12.80 -12.18 4.35
C SER A 9 11.32 -12.17 4.75
N VAL A 10 10.92 -12.88 5.80
CA VAL A 10 9.54 -12.86 6.30
C VAL A 10 9.26 -11.52 6.99
N ARG A 11 8.09 -10.93 6.70
CA ARG A 11 7.55 -9.70 7.32
C ARG A 11 6.10 -9.95 7.71
N THR A 12 5.68 -9.35 8.81
CA THR A 12 4.31 -9.48 9.32
C THR A 12 3.54 -8.22 9.02
N ILE A 13 2.54 -8.32 8.13
CA ILE A 13 1.53 -7.30 7.95
C ILE A 13 0.56 -7.41 9.13
N GLN A 14 0.45 -6.34 9.90
CA GLN A 14 -0.43 -6.22 11.06
C GLN A 14 -1.81 -5.75 10.63
N GLU A 15 -1.87 -4.82 9.67
CA GLU A 15 -3.10 -4.28 9.11
C GLU A 15 -2.92 -3.97 7.63
N LEU A 16 -3.96 -4.25 6.84
CA LEU A 16 -4.07 -3.84 5.45
C LEU A 16 -5.50 -3.40 5.19
N THR A 17 -5.68 -2.17 4.75
CA THR A 17 -6.99 -1.58 4.46
C THR A 17 -7.01 -0.99 3.06
N VAL A 18 -8.12 -1.20 2.35
CA VAL A 18 -8.39 -0.56 1.06
C VAL A 18 -9.65 0.27 1.19
N GLN A 19 -9.56 1.57 0.90
CA GLN A 19 -10.67 2.50 1.07
C GLN A 19 -10.79 3.45 -0.11
N ARG A 20 -12.02 3.88 -0.39
CA ARG A 20 -12.31 4.98 -1.31
C ARG A 20 -12.50 6.25 -0.48
N THR A 21 -11.80 7.31 -0.85
CA THR A 21 -11.88 8.59 -0.14
C THR A 21 -11.76 9.76 -1.12
N SER A 22 -12.40 10.88 -0.77
CA SER A 22 -12.28 12.17 -1.46
C SER A 22 -11.29 13.11 -0.78
N VAL A 23 -10.78 12.73 0.40
CA VAL A 23 -9.84 13.52 1.20
C VAL A 23 -8.66 12.67 1.64
N TRP A 24 -7.48 13.29 1.72
CA TRP A 24 -6.29 12.57 2.16
C TRP A 24 -6.35 12.38 3.69
N PRO A 25 -6.36 11.15 4.21
CA PRO A 25 -6.63 10.91 5.63
C PRO A 25 -5.54 11.50 6.54
N VAL A 26 -4.31 11.66 6.06
CA VAL A 26 -3.16 12.13 6.87
C VAL A 26 -3.10 13.66 6.99
N TRP A 27 -3.48 14.40 5.95
CA TRP A 27 -3.26 15.87 5.87
C TRP A 27 -4.47 16.66 5.36
N GLY A 28 -5.57 15.98 5.03
CA GLY A 28 -6.64 16.49 4.15
C GLY A 28 -7.79 17.24 4.82
N ALA A 29 -7.91 17.26 6.15
CA ALA A 29 -8.98 18.03 6.80
C ALA A 29 -8.69 19.55 6.81
N GLU A 30 -7.42 19.95 6.91
CA GLU A 30 -7.02 21.36 7.09
C GLU A 30 -6.43 22.00 5.83
N SER A 31 -5.91 21.19 4.89
CA SER A 31 -5.19 21.69 3.70
C SER A 31 -6.12 22.20 2.57
N LEU A 32 -7.43 21.92 2.62
CA LEU A 32 -8.38 22.37 1.60
C LEU A 32 -8.80 23.85 1.76
N GLN A 33 -8.34 24.55 2.80
CA GLN A 33 -8.75 25.93 3.09
C GLN A 33 -7.74 27.01 2.68
N SER A 34 -6.58 26.66 2.09
CA SER A 34 -5.59 27.67 1.74
C SER A 34 -4.81 27.34 0.46
N GLY A 35 -5.35 27.72 -0.70
CA GLY A 35 -4.54 27.86 -1.91
C GLY A 35 -5.30 27.73 -3.22
N ASN A 36 -5.24 28.78 -4.05
CA ASN A 36 -5.69 28.76 -5.45
C ASN A 36 -4.93 27.69 -6.25
N ALA A 37 -5.58 26.58 -6.63
CA ALA A 37 -5.03 25.64 -7.61
C ALA A 37 -6.13 25.19 -8.59
N SER A 38 -6.05 25.73 -9.81
CA SER A 38 -6.82 25.29 -10.98
C SER A 38 -6.20 24.00 -11.53
N GLU A 39 -6.23 22.91 -10.76
CA GLU A 39 -5.94 21.56 -11.24
C GLU A 39 -7.04 20.64 -10.69
N SER A 40 -7.80 20.02 -11.58
CA SER A 40 -8.87 19.09 -11.22
C SER A 40 -8.24 17.80 -10.68
N LEU A 41 -7.94 17.78 -9.38
CA LEU A 41 -7.67 16.53 -8.68
C LEU A 41 -8.89 15.61 -8.85
N PRO A 42 -8.69 14.28 -8.97
CA PRO A 42 -9.81 13.36 -9.00
C PRO A 42 -10.65 13.55 -7.73
N GLU A 43 -11.97 13.63 -7.89
CA GLU A 43 -12.91 13.82 -6.77
C GLU A 43 -12.80 12.70 -5.72
N GLU A 44 -12.31 11.52 -6.15
CA GLU A 44 -12.08 10.36 -5.29
C GLU A 44 -10.82 9.60 -5.71
N PHE A 45 -10.18 8.97 -4.74
CA PHE A 45 -9.07 8.05 -4.94
C PHE A 45 -9.22 6.82 -4.05
N ILE A 46 -8.51 5.75 -4.41
CA ILE A 46 -8.40 4.53 -3.61
C ILE A 46 -7.08 4.59 -2.84
N THR A 47 -7.16 4.46 -1.51
CA THR A 47 -5.99 4.31 -0.64
C THR A 47 -5.78 2.84 -0.30
N VAL A 48 -4.51 2.45 -0.18
CA VAL A 48 -4.08 1.16 0.34
C VAL A 48 -3.13 1.44 1.50
N ASP A 49 -3.62 1.29 2.72
CA ASP A 49 -2.85 1.48 3.93
C ASP A 49 -2.34 0.13 4.41
N ILE A 50 -1.02 0.05 4.68
CA ILE A 50 -0.37 -1.19 5.13
C ILE A 50 0.50 -0.87 6.34
N VAL A 51 0.23 -1.56 7.45
CA VAL A 51 1.00 -1.50 8.69
C VAL A 51 1.74 -2.84 8.85
N ALA A 52 3.04 -2.80 9.08
CA ALA A 52 3.86 -3.99 9.21
C ALA A 52 5.07 -3.76 10.13
N ASP A 53 5.64 -4.86 10.62
CA ASP A 53 6.89 -4.88 11.40
C ASP A 53 8.15 -4.52 10.56
N GLY A 54 7.98 -4.37 9.26
CA GLY A 54 8.97 -3.92 8.31
C GLY A 54 8.56 -4.26 6.88
N PHE A 55 9.22 -3.64 5.92
CA PHE A 55 8.96 -3.86 4.50
C PHE A 55 10.22 -4.29 3.76
N LEU A 56 10.07 -5.21 2.81
CA LEU A 56 11.14 -5.52 1.85
C LEU A 56 11.13 -4.52 0.69
N TYR A 57 12.20 -4.54 -0.11
CA TYR A 57 12.28 -3.76 -1.33
C TYR A 57 11.08 -4.03 -2.25
N ASN A 58 10.40 -2.96 -2.68
CA ASN A 58 9.18 -2.98 -3.49
C ASN A 58 7.97 -3.75 -2.91
N MET A 59 8.00 -4.22 -1.66
CA MET A 59 6.94 -5.06 -1.08
C MET A 59 5.56 -4.40 -1.17
N VAL A 60 5.41 -3.19 -0.64
CA VAL A 60 4.14 -2.44 -0.64
C VAL A 60 3.64 -2.20 -2.07
N ARG A 61 4.54 -1.84 -2.98
CA ARG A 61 4.20 -1.55 -4.39
C ARG A 61 3.79 -2.82 -5.16
N ALA A 62 4.37 -3.97 -4.82
CA ALA A 62 4.01 -5.26 -5.39
C ALA A 62 2.64 -5.73 -4.90
N ILE A 63 2.37 -5.58 -3.60
CA ILE A 63 1.05 -5.86 -3.00
C ILE A 63 -0.01 -4.97 -3.66
N THR A 64 0.22 -3.66 -3.69
CA THR A 64 -0.69 -2.68 -4.31
C THR A 64 -0.98 -3.00 -5.78
N GLY A 65 0.06 -3.32 -6.55
CA GLY A 65 -0.10 -3.70 -7.95
C GLY A 65 -0.91 -4.98 -8.16
N THR A 66 -0.76 -5.96 -7.25
CA THR A 66 -1.53 -7.21 -7.26
C THR A 66 -3.00 -6.96 -6.94
N LEU A 67 -3.27 -6.16 -5.90
CA LEU A 67 -4.63 -5.76 -5.53
C LEU A 67 -5.30 -4.92 -6.62
N MET A 68 -4.53 -4.14 -7.39
CA MET A 68 -5.06 -3.37 -8.51
C MET A 68 -5.63 -4.26 -9.61
N GLU A 69 -4.97 -5.37 -9.96
CA GLU A 69 -5.49 -6.32 -10.96
C GLU A 69 -6.82 -6.95 -10.52
N VAL A 70 -7.00 -7.18 -9.22
CA VAL A 70 -8.29 -7.60 -8.64
C VAL A 70 -9.32 -6.47 -8.70
N GLY A 71 -8.94 -5.25 -8.31
CA GLY A 71 -9.81 -4.08 -8.31
C GLY A 71 -10.36 -3.71 -9.70
N VAL A 72 -9.60 -3.96 -10.77
CA VAL A 72 -10.06 -3.78 -12.16
C VAL A 72 -10.76 -5.01 -12.75
N GLY A 73 -10.94 -6.08 -11.96
CA GLY A 73 -11.66 -7.30 -12.34
C GLY A 73 -10.90 -8.24 -13.28
N ARG A 74 -9.59 -8.06 -13.45
CA ARG A 74 -8.77 -8.98 -14.26
C ARG A 74 -8.45 -10.26 -13.52
N TRP A 75 -8.26 -10.16 -12.20
CA TRP A 75 -8.04 -11.28 -11.30
C TRP A 75 -9.16 -11.37 -10.27
N SER A 76 -9.39 -12.59 -9.77
CA SER A 76 -10.25 -12.88 -8.65
C SER A 76 -9.49 -12.73 -7.32
N PRO A 77 -10.19 -12.55 -6.19
CA PRO A 77 -9.56 -12.61 -4.86
C PRO A 77 -8.82 -13.95 -4.62
N GLU A 78 -9.32 -15.06 -5.16
CA GLU A 78 -8.73 -16.39 -5.03
C GLU A 78 -7.37 -16.50 -5.75
N ASP A 79 -7.17 -15.74 -6.82
CA ASP A 79 -5.87 -15.67 -7.52
C ASP A 79 -4.79 -15.11 -6.60
N VAL A 80 -5.11 -14.14 -5.74
CA VAL A 80 -4.17 -13.58 -4.74
C VAL A 80 -3.71 -14.66 -3.77
N GLN A 81 -4.63 -15.51 -3.30
CA GLN A 81 -4.28 -16.62 -2.41
C GLN A 81 -3.36 -17.63 -3.11
N THR A 82 -3.63 -17.90 -4.39
CA THR A 82 -2.78 -18.78 -5.21
C THR A 82 -1.37 -18.20 -5.38
N ILE A 83 -1.25 -16.89 -5.66
CA ILE A 83 0.03 -16.18 -5.78
C ILE A 83 0.81 -16.21 -4.46
N LEU A 84 0.15 -16.01 -3.31
CA LEU A 84 0.80 -16.06 -2.01
C LEU A 84 1.32 -17.48 -1.71
N THR A 85 0.54 -18.50 -2.04
CA THR A 85 0.89 -19.90 -1.79
C THR A 85 2.01 -20.39 -2.71
N SER A 86 2.11 -19.85 -3.93
CA SER A 86 3.15 -20.22 -4.89
C SER A 86 4.55 -19.76 -4.47
N MET A 87 4.64 -18.75 -3.58
CA MET A 87 5.89 -18.09 -3.17
C MET A 87 6.72 -17.56 -4.35
N ASP A 88 6.10 -17.35 -5.52
CA ASP A 88 6.75 -16.90 -6.74
C ASP A 88 6.32 -15.47 -7.07
N ARG A 89 7.28 -14.53 -6.91
CA ARG A 89 7.06 -13.11 -7.21
C ARG A 89 6.66 -12.88 -8.67
N SER A 90 7.05 -13.72 -9.61
CA SER A 90 6.72 -13.52 -11.03
C SER A 90 5.21 -13.65 -11.31
N GLN A 91 4.47 -14.31 -10.42
CA GLN A 91 3.01 -14.48 -10.51
C GLN A 91 2.23 -13.28 -9.95
N ALA A 92 2.87 -12.45 -9.12
CA ALA A 92 2.25 -11.26 -8.55
C ALA A 92 2.16 -10.11 -9.56
N GLY A 93 1.26 -9.17 -9.30
CA GLY A 93 1.01 -8.01 -10.16
C GLY A 93 2.26 -7.16 -10.43
N ALA A 94 2.14 -6.34 -11.47
CA ALA A 94 3.18 -5.36 -11.81
C ALA A 94 3.46 -4.44 -10.61
N THR A 95 4.71 -4.02 -10.44
CA THR A 95 5.04 -3.12 -9.33
C THR A 95 4.39 -1.76 -9.56
N ALA A 96 3.49 -1.34 -8.67
CA ALA A 96 2.80 -0.06 -8.77
C ALA A 96 3.78 1.12 -8.87
N PRO A 97 3.44 2.26 -9.48
CA PRO A 97 4.31 3.44 -9.55
C PRO A 97 4.77 3.93 -8.17
N ALA A 98 5.98 4.51 -8.09
CA ALA A 98 6.54 4.97 -6.81
C ALA A 98 5.90 6.28 -6.30
N CYS A 99 5.34 7.09 -7.19
CA CYS A 99 4.79 8.41 -6.86
C CYS A 99 3.58 8.38 -5.91
N GLY A 100 2.91 7.23 -5.76
CA GLY A 100 1.79 7.06 -4.83
C GLY A 100 2.16 6.45 -3.47
N LEU A 101 3.44 6.18 -3.20
CA LEU A 101 3.89 5.56 -1.95
C LEU A 101 4.36 6.62 -0.96
N TYR A 102 3.78 6.62 0.24
CA TYR A 102 4.12 7.53 1.33
C TYR A 102 4.36 6.75 2.62
N LEU A 103 5.36 7.16 3.40
CA LEU A 103 5.53 6.70 4.78
C LEU A 103 4.76 7.64 5.70
N VAL A 104 3.76 7.11 6.39
CA VAL A 104 2.82 7.91 7.21
C VAL A 104 3.23 7.93 8.68
N GLN A 105 3.59 6.79 9.25
CA GLN A 105 3.88 6.63 10.68
C GLN A 105 5.01 5.61 10.88
N VAL A 106 5.79 5.82 11.95
CA VAL A 106 6.79 4.86 12.46
C VAL A 106 6.60 4.76 13.97
N ASP A 107 6.29 3.56 14.45
CA ASP A 107 6.13 3.30 15.87
C ASP A 107 7.47 2.95 16.51
N TYR A 108 7.74 3.54 17.67
CA TYR A 108 8.92 3.28 18.48
C TYR A 108 8.49 2.71 19.83
N GLU A 109 9.13 1.62 20.25
CA GLU A 109 9.01 1.14 21.63
C GLU A 109 9.65 2.19 22.57
N VAL A 110 8.92 2.50 23.65
CA VAL A 110 9.36 3.41 24.72
C VAL A 110 10.11 2.67 25.82
#